data_AF-X1CB45-F1
#
_entry.id   AF-X1CB45-F1
#
_cell.length_a   1.000
_cell.length_b   1.000
_cell.length_c   1.000
_cell.angle_alpha   90.00
_cell.angle_beta   90.00
_cell.angle_gamma   90.00
#
_symmetry.space_group_name_H-M   'P 1'
#
loop_
_entity.id
_entity.type
_entity.pdbx_description
1 polymer ?
#
loop_
_entity_poly.entity_id
_entity_poly.type
_entity_poly.pdbx_seq_one_letter_code
_entity_poly.pdbx_strand_id
1 'polypeptide(L)'
;LFKKEAEHIRGFENEVYWVTHGGRDKLDVKLALRPTSETSIYPMFALWIRSHADLPIKIYQIVNIFRYETKMTKPMIRLREVTTFKEAHTAHAKTEEAEAQVQETVQIYKRFFDELGVPYVVTKRPPWDTFAG
;
A
#
# COMPACT_ATOMS: atom_id res chain seq x y z
N LEU A 1 17.09 -1.53 -1.60
CA LEU A 1 15.78 -0.85 -1.66
C LEU A 1 14.96 -1.14 -0.41
N PHE A 2 14.59 -2.39 -0.14
CA PHE A 2 13.82 -2.77 1.05
C PHE A 2 14.36 -2.14 2.36
N LYS A 3 15.61 -2.38 2.78
CA LYS A 3 16.16 -1.87 4.08
C LYS A 3 16.07 -0.35 4.36
N LYS A 4 15.76 0.52 3.39
CA LYS A 4 15.72 1.98 3.61
C LYS A 4 14.46 2.46 4.34
N GLU A 5 13.38 1.68 4.36
CA GLU A 5 12.15 2.01 5.09
C GLU A 5 12.00 1.15 6.36
N ALA A 6 13.01 1.19 7.22
CA ALA A 6 13.10 0.32 8.40
C ALA A 6 11.88 0.38 9.34
N GLU A 7 11.20 1.52 9.44
CA GLU A 7 10.00 1.66 10.28
C GLU A 7 8.74 1.06 9.65
N HIS A 8 8.51 1.30 8.35
CA HIS A 8 7.42 0.67 7.62
C HIS A 8 7.59 -0.85 7.55
N ILE A 9 8.84 -1.31 7.36
CA ILE A 9 9.20 -2.72 7.34
C ILE A 9 8.94 -3.38 8.68
N ARG A 10 9.24 -2.74 9.82
CA ARG A 10 8.98 -3.31 11.15
C ARG A 10 7.54 -3.76 11.35
N GLY A 11 6.58 -3.04 10.76
CA GLY A 11 5.16 -3.42 10.77
C GLY A 11 4.88 -4.71 9.99
N PHE A 12 5.66 -4.99 8.94
CA PHE A 12 5.48 -6.13 8.04
C PHE A 12 6.56 -7.22 8.17
N GLU A 13 7.56 -7.09 9.04
CA GLU A 13 8.73 -7.99 9.08
C GLU A 13 8.35 -9.47 9.21
N ASN A 14 7.28 -9.76 9.95
CA ASN A 14 6.76 -11.12 10.16
C ASN A 14 5.69 -11.53 9.15
N GLU A 15 5.28 -10.64 8.26
CA GLU A 15 4.15 -10.82 7.34
C GLU A 15 4.56 -10.88 5.85
N VAL A 16 5.86 -10.83 5.54
CA VAL A 16 6.37 -10.86 4.15
C VAL A 16 6.80 -12.27 3.71
N TYR A 17 6.42 -12.65 2.49
CA TYR A 17 6.97 -13.82 1.81
C TYR A 17 8.28 -13.48 1.10
N TRP A 18 9.28 -14.35 1.27
CA TRP A 18 10.60 -14.21 0.67
C TRP A 18 10.85 -15.28 -0.40
N VAL A 19 11.17 -14.82 -1.60
CA VAL A 19 11.73 -15.65 -2.67
C VAL A 19 13.25 -15.66 -2.50
N THR A 20 13.81 -16.86 -2.33
CA THR A 20 15.25 -17.05 -2.03
C THR A 20 15.96 -17.89 -3.07
N HIS A 21 15.22 -18.59 -3.94
CA HIS A 21 15.75 -19.47 -4.98
C HIS A 21 14.99 -19.25 -6.29
N GLY A 22 15.70 -19.35 -7.41
CA GLY A 22 15.13 -19.44 -8.75
C GLY A 22 15.43 -20.82 -9.32
N GLY A 23 14.45 -21.73 -9.29
CA GLY A 23 14.70 -23.14 -9.56
C GLY A 23 15.55 -23.77 -8.45
N ARG A 24 16.74 -24.28 -8.80
CA ARG A 24 17.69 -24.88 -7.83
C ARG A 24 18.75 -23.90 -7.33
N ASP A 25 18.90 -22.76 -8.00
CA ASP A 25 19.95 -21.80 -7.69
C ASP A 25 19.47 -20.80 -6.63
N LYS A 26 20.33 -20.55 -5.64
CA LYS A 26 20.07 -19.55 -4.60
C LYS A 26 20.29 -18.16 -5.19
N LEU A 27 19.35 -17.25 -4.95
CA LEU A 27 19.47 -15.86 -5.41
C LEU A 27 20.53 -15.11 -4.60
N ASP A 28 21.31 -14.27 -5.28
CA ASP A 28 22.28 -13.36 -4.64
C ASP A 28 21.60 -12.38 -3.68
N VAL A 29 20.38 -11.96 -4.03
CA VAL A 29 19.55 -11.05 -3.24
C VAL A 29 18.17 -11.67 -3.05
N LYS A 30 17.70 -11.69 -1.81
CA LYS A 30 16.33 -12.12 -1.50
C LYS A 30 15.34 -11.13 -2.10
N LEU A 31 14.31 -11.64 -2.75
CA LEU A 31 13.19 -10.84 -3.26
C LEU A 31 11.99 -11.04 -2.34
N ALA A 32 11.26 -9.96 -2.06
CA ALA A 32 10.04 -10.01 -1.29
C ALA A 32 8.83 -9.94 -2.24
N LEU A 33 7.79 -10.74 -1.96
CA LEU A 33 6.48 -10.48 -2.56
C LEU A 33 5.89 -9.24 -1.89
N ARG A 34 5.30 -8.33 -2.68
CA ARG A 34 4.75 -7.07 -2.16
C ARG A 34 3.63 -7.32 -1.14
N PRO A 35 3.75 -6.87 0.13
CA PRO A 35 2.62 -6.77 1.05
C PRO A 35 1.76 -5.53 0.76
N THR A 36 2.41 -4.52 0.19
CA THR A 36 1.93 -3.22 -0.28
C THR A 36 3.07 -2.59 -1.11
N SER A 37 2.81 -1.57 -1.93
CA SER A 37 3.75 -1.14 -2.97
C SER A 37 4.58 0.11 -2.66
N GLU A 38 4.54 0.68 -1.46
CA GLU A 38 5.32 1.86 -1.04
C GLU A 38 6.81 1.72 -1.39
N THR A 39 7.43 0.63 -0.93
CA THR A 39 8.86 0.32 -1.17
C THR A 39 9.20 0.06 -2.64
N SER A 40 8.19 -0.19 -3.48
CA SER A 40 8.34 -0.39 -4.93
C SER A 40 8.08 0.90 -5.72
N ILE A 41 7.13 1.73 -5.27
CA ILE A 41 6.64 2.93 -5.96
C ILE A 41 7.45 4.17 -5.57
N TYR A 42 7.73 4.39 -4.30
CA TYR A 42 8.37 5.63 -3.83
C TYR A 42 9.79 5.87 -4.37
N PRO A 43 10.61 4.84 -4.60
CA PRO A 43 11.86 5.01 -5.34
C PRO A 43 11.65 5.54 -6.76
N MET A 44 10.54 5.18 -7.41
CA MET A 44 10.18 5.69 -8.74
C MET A 44 9.65 7.13 -8.66
N PHE A 45 8.88 7.48 -7.63
CA PHE A 45 8.49 8.87 -7.38
C PHE A 45 9.70 9.79 -7.26
N ALA A 46 10.75 9.36 -6.54
CA ALA A 46 12.00 10.12 -6.43
C ALA A 46 12.74 10.29 -7.79
N LEU A 47 12.47 9.42 -8.77
CA LEU A 47 13.00 9.54 -10.12
C LEU A 47 12.13 10.41 -11.04
N TRP A 48 10.81 10.36 -10.86
CA TRP A 48 9.83 11.05 -11.70
C TRP A 48 9.63 12.51 -11.29
N ILE A 49 9.65 12.81 -10.00
CA ILE A 49 9.38 14.14 -9.47
C ILE A 49 10.70 14.92 -9.41
N ARG A 50 10.87 15.89 -10.31
CA ARG A 50 12.07 16.73 -10.43
C ARG A 50 11.80 18.20 -10.18
N SER A 51 10.57 18.64 -10.36
CA SER A 51 10.11 20.00 -10.13
C SER A 51 8.76 19.99 -9.40
N HIS A 52 8.42 21.12 -8.78
CA HIS A 52 7.07 21.36 -8.25
C HIS A 52 5.99 21.28 -9.35
N ALA A 53 6.37 21.50 -10.61
CA ALA A 53 5.48 21.36 -11.77
C ALA A 53 5.06 19.90 -12.05
N ASP A 54 5.81 18.92 -11.53
CA ASP A 54 5.46 17.50 -11.69
C ASP A 54 4.40 17.05 -10.65
N LEU A 55 4.05 17.93 -9.70
CA LEU A 55 3.07 17.69 -8.65
C LEU A 55 1.74 18.39 -8.99
N PRO A 56 0.59 17.79 -8.59
CA PRO A 56 0.48 16.53 -7.87
C PRO A 56 0.59 15.31 -8.79
N ILE A 57 1.24 14.25 -8.31
CA ILE A 57 1.16 12.93 -8.95
C ILE A 57 0.08 12.12 -8.23
N LYS A 58 -0.83 11.50 -9.00
CA LYS A 58 -1.86 10.60 -8.48
C LYS A 58 -1.88 9.34 -9.33
N ILE A 59 -1.49 8.21 -8.76
CA ILE A 59 -1.52 6.91 -9.43
C ILE A 59 -2.33 5.91 -8.63
N TYR A 60 -2.91 4.93 -9.32
CA TYR A 60 -3.51 3.77 -8.70
C TYR A 60 -3.18 2.52 -9.52
N GLN A 61 -3.22 1.37 -8.86
CA GLN A 61 -3.11 0.07 -9.51
C GLN A 61 -4.05 -0.93 -8.86
N ILE A 62 -4.51 -1.92 -9.64
CA ILE A 62 -5.25 -3.07 -9.15
C ILE A 62 -4.36 -4.28 -9.37
N VAL A 63 -3.91 -4.89 -8.29
CA VAL A 63 -2.87 -5.91 -8.31
C VAL A 63 -3.10 -6.96 -7.24
N ASN A 64 -2.38 -8.09 -7.34
CA ASN A 64 -2.29 -9.03 -6.24
C ASN A 64 -1.22 -8.60 -5.22
N ILE A 65 -1.54 -8.72 -3.92
CA ILE A 65 -0.59 -8.55 -2.81
C ILE A 65 -0.56 -9.79 -1.94
N PHE A 66 0.53 -9.95 -1.17
CA PHE A 66 0.76 -11.11 -0.33
C PHE A 66 1.07 -10.71 1.11
N ARG A 67 0.29 -11.22 2.06
CA ARG A 67 0.50 -10.98 3.51
C ARG A 67 0.42 -12.30 4.27
N TYR A 68 1.47 -12.61 5.02
CA TYR A 68 1.54 -13.79 5.88
C TYR A 68 0.92 -13.49 7.24
N GLU A 69 -0.41 -13.29 7.25
CA GLU A 69 -1.19 -12.95 8.44
C GLU A 69 -1.70 -14.20 9.20
N THR A 70 -2.46 -13.95 10.28
CA THR A 70 -3.08 -14.91 11.21
C THR A 70 -3.54 -16.25 10.63
N LYS A 71 -3.53 -17.28 11.50
CA LYS A 71 -3.83 -18.68 11.17
C LYS A 71 -5.23 -18.91 10.55
N MET A 72 -6.19 -18.03 10.79
CA MET A 72 -7.59 -18.22 10.39
C MET A 72 -7.91 -17.50 9.07
N THR A 73 -7.76 -18.22 7.96
CA THR A 73 -8.15 -17.73 6.63
C THR A 73 -9.67 -17.63 6.50
N LYS A 74 -10.16 -16.49 5.98
CA LYS A 74 -11.59 -16.26 5.69
C LYS A 74 -11.72 -15.81 4.23
N PRO A 75 -12.43 -16.56 3.37
CA PRO A 75 -12.62 -16.18 1.97
C PRO A 75 -13.09 -14.73 1.84
N MET A 76 -12.49 -13.99 0.90
CA MET A 76 -12.75 -12.56 0.59
C MET A 76 -12.50 -11.54 1.72
N ILE A 77 -12.32 -11.96 2.97
CA ILE A 77 -12.14 -11.07 4.13
C ILE A 77 -10.69 -11.07 4.61
N ARG A 78 -10.04 -12.25 4.68
CA ARG A 78 -8.65 -12.40 5.12
C ARG A 78 -7.99 -13.54 4.36
N LEU A 79 -7.17 -13.16 3.39
CA LEU A 79 -6.47 -14.05 2.46
C LEU A 79 -4.95 -13.84 2.55
N ARG A 80 -4.17 -14.87 2.19
CA ARG A 80 -2.71 -14.76 2.06
C ARG A 80 -2.28 -14.11 0.75
N GLU A 81 -3.07 -14.31 -0.30
CA GLU A 81 -3.00 -13.58 -1.55
C GLU A 81 -4.33 -12.83 -1.72
N VAL A 82 -4.27 -11.51 -1.69
CA VAL A 82 -5.42 -10.66 -2.03
C VAL A 82 -5.30 -10.35 -3.52
N THR A 83 -6.10 -11.02 -4.34
CA THR A 83 -5.96 -11.01 -5.80
C THR A 83 -6.36 -9.68 -6.45
N THR A 84 -7.25 -8.91 -5.81
CA THR A 84 -7.83 -7.67 -6.34
C THR A 84 -7.60 -6.49 -5.39
N PHE A 85 -6.35 -6.26 -5.01
CA PHE A 85 -5.99 -5.13 -4.15
C PHE A 85 -5.83 -3.86 -4.96
N LYS A 86 -6.75 -2.91 -4.75
CA LYS A 86 -6.64 -1.56 -5.28
C LYS A 86 -5.83 -0.72 -4.30
N GLU A 87 -4.70 -0.20 -4.74
CA GLU A 87 -3.89 0.78 -4.00
C GLU A 87 -3.72 2.05 -4.81
N ALA A 88 -3.70 3.20 -4.12
CA ALA A 88 -3.52 4.50 -4.72
C ALA A 88 -2.48 5.27 -3.93
N HIS A 89 -1.53 5.88 -4.64
CA HIS A 89 -0.45 6.67 -4.05
C HIS A 89 -0.44 8.04 -4.70
N THR A 90 -0.35 9.07 -3.87
CA THR A 90 -0.31 10.46 -4.31
C THR A 90 0.83 11.20 -3.64
N ALA A 91 1.49 12.10 -4.36
CA ALA A 91 2.40 13.06 -3.77
C ALA A 91 1.99 14.48 -4.20
N HIS A 92 2.12 15.43 -3.27
CA HIS A 92 1.64 16.80 -3.40
C HIS A 92 2.74 17.77 -2.99
N ALA A 93 2.66 19.02 -3.45
CA ALA A 93 3.67 20.03 -3.13
C ALA A 93 3.51 20.56 -1.71
N LYS A 94 2.26 20.59 -1.21
CA LYS A 94 1.91 21.13 0.11
C LYS A 94 1.11 20.15 0.95
N THR A 95 1.21 20.30 2.27
CA THR A 95 0.47 19.49 3.23
C THR A 95 -1.04 19.69 3.09
N GLU A 96 -1.49 20.92 2.84
CA GLU A 96 -2.91 21.24 2.69
C GLU A 96 -3.52 20.55 1.46
N GLU A 97 -2.74 20.39 0.39
CA GLU A 97 -3.14 19.66 -0.82
C GLU A 97 -3.25 18.15 -0.52
N ALA A 98 -2.33 17.60 0.26
CA ALA A 98 -2.39 16.20 0.69
C ALA A 98 -3.59 15.94 1.63
N GLU A 99 -3.88 16.85 2.56
CA GLU A 99 -5.07 16.75 3.42
C GLU A 99 -6.37 16.85 2.60
N ALA A 100 -6.43 17.76 1.63
CA ALA A 100 -7.55 17.85 0.69
C ALA A 100 -7.71 16.56 -0.12
N GLN A 101 -6.61 15.93 -0.55
CA GLN A 101 -6.64 14.63 -1.24
C GLN A 101 -7.20 13.51 -0.35
N VAL A 102 -6.89 13.51 0.95
CA VAL A 102 -7.47 12.54 1.88
C VAL A 102 -8.99 12.71 1.94
N GLN A 103 -9.50 13.94 2.02
CA GLN A 103 -10.93 14.20 2.01
C GLN A 103 -11.57 13.80 0.67
N GLU A 104 -10.94 14.13 -0.47
CA GLU A 104 -11.38 13.69 -1.79
C GLU A 104 -11.50 12.17 -1.87
N THR A 105 -10.50 11.44 -1.34
CA THR A 105 -10.48 9.97 -1.33
C THR A 105 -11.60 9.39 -0.46
N VAL A 106 -11.91 10.01 0.68
CA VAL A 106 -13.07 9.63 1.49
C VAL A 106 -14.36 9.77 0.66
N GLN A 107 -14.55 10.87 -0.07
CA GLN A 107 -15.74 11.03 -0.92
C GLN A 107 -15.79 10.02 -2.08
N ILE A 108 -14.64 9.67 -2.66
CA ILE A 108 -14.55 8.60 -3.68
C ILE A 108 -15.03 7.27 -3.09
N TYR A 109 -14.54 6.89 -1.90
CA TYR A 109 -14.98 5.64 -1.27
C TYR A 109 -16.45 5.67 -0.85
N LYS A 110 -16.97 6.81 -0.39
CA LYS A 110 -18.41 6.97 -0.12
C LYS A 110 -19.25 6.65 -1.35
N ARG A 111 -18.98 7.33 -2.48
CA ARG A 111 -19.70 7.08 -3.74
C ARG A 111 -19.58 5.63 -4.20
N PHE A 112 -18.38 5.05 -4.12
CA PHE A 112 -18.16 3.65 -4.48
C PHE A 112 -19.03 2.70 -3.64
N PHE A 113 -19.10 2.89 -2.32
CA PHE A 113 -19.94 2.04 -1.48
C PHE A 113 -21.44 2.35 -1.62
N ASP A 114 -21.82 3.61 -1.84
CA ASP A 114 -23.20 4.01 -2.10
C ASP A 114 -23.73 3.35 -3.39
N GLU A 115 -22.94 3.35 -4.47
CA GLU A 115 -23.26 2.67 -5.74
C GLU A 115 -23.40 1.14 -5.57
N LEU A 116 -22.66 0.55 -4.63
CA LEU A 116 -22.76 -0.87 -4.28
C LEU A 116 -23.87 -1.18 -3.28
N GLY A 117 -24.55 -0.17 -2.72
CA GLY A 117 -25.56 -0.34 -1.68
C GLY A 117 -25.01 -0.85 -0.35
N VAL A 118 -23.73 -0.59 -0.05
CA VAL A 118 -23.06 -1.04 1.18
C VAL A 118 -22.99 0.10 2.20
N PRO A 119 -23.60 -0.01 3.39
CA PRO A 119 -23.52 1.02 4.42
C PRO A 119 -22.14 1.05 5.09
N TYR A 120 -21.71 2.23 5.54
CA TYR A 120 -20.40 2.44 6.16
C TYR A 120 -20.42 3.48 7.29
N VAL A 121 -19.37 3.47 8.11
CA VAL A 121 -19.08 4.49 9.12
C VAL A 121 -17.66 4.99 8.91
N VAL A 122 -17.49 6.31 8.80
CA VAL A 122 -16.17 6.94 8.65
C VAL A 122 -15.64 7.35 10.01
N THR A 123 -14.47 6.85 10.40
CA THR A 123 -13.81 7.20 11.67
C THR A 123 -12.35 7.53 11.43
N LYS A 124 -11.77 8.38 12.29
CA LYS A 124 -10.31 8.55 12.36
C LYS A 124 -9.76 7.52 13.35
N ARG A 125 -8.85 6.65 12.91
CA ARG A 125 -8.22 5.66 13.79
C ARG A 125 -7.41 6.37 14.89
N PRO A 126 -7.33 5.78 16.09
CA PRO A 126 -6.45 6.30 17.12
C PRO A 126 -4.98 6.16 16.71
N PRO A 127 -4.05 6.96 17.26
CA PRO A 127 -2.65 6.98 16.83
C PRO A 127 -1.92 5.64 16.91
N TRP A 128 -2.33 4.72 17.79
CA TRP A 128 -1.73 3.39 17.92
C TRP A 128 -2.22 2.36 16.88
N ASP A 129 -3.15 2.77 16.01
CA ASP A 129 -3.81 1.92 15.01
C ASP A 129 -3.85 2.64 13.64
N THR A 130 -2.94 3.59 13.45
CA THR A 130 -2.68 4.17 12.14
C THR A 130 -1.81 3.24 11.31
N PHE A 131 -1.81 3.45 10.01
CA PHE A 131 -0.90 2.75 9.11
C PHE A 131 0.57 3.00 9.52
N ALA A 132 1.41 1.98 9.40
CA ALA A 132 2.81 2.07 9.82
C ALA A 132 3.59 3.01 8.88
N GLY A 133 4.04 4.15 9.40
CA GLY A 133 4.78 5.18 8.66
C GLY A 133 4.45 6.58 9.16
#